data_AF-A0A7M5TRL6-F1
#
_entry.id   AF-A0A7M5TRL6-F1
#
_cell.length_a   1.000
_cell.length_b   1.000
_cell.length_c   1.000
_cell.angle_alpha   90.00
_cell.angle_beta   90.00
_cell.angle_gamma   90.00
#
_symmetry.space_group_name_H-M   'P 1'
#
loop_
_entity.id
_entity.type
_entity.pdbx_description
1 polymer ?
#
loop_
_entity_poly.entity_id
_entity_poly.type
_entity_poly.pdbx_seq_one_letter_code
_entity_poly.pdbx_strand_id
1 'polypeptide(L)'
;MAHLLGGKNCMESLSKDVSDLQETLESILTKVGRGGFVSWKFPGKNAIDINISEMLDDYSYCKDEESNNLSHIIMFELVIDRFCFLLQVTSRLFDHVMNDAIDNQESNNKRPQSQTVTATMSIGLISKKFWSKLSQFQYSYKNLLQKLRENNQSLMDLEQAISDLRLENQKLHRQKRQNAPKLAIKFDGPK
;
A
#
# COMPACT_ATOMS: atom_id res chain seq x y z
N MET A 1 8.45 -30.19 -25.46
CA MET A 1 7.63 -29.01 -25.14
C MET A 1 7.03 -28.34 -26.37
N ALA A 2 7.64 -28.42 -27.57
CA ALA A 2 7.05 -27.83 -28.79
C ALA A 2 5.63 -28.34 -29.14
N HIS A 3 5.27 -29.57 -28.76
CA HIS A 3 3.93 -30.14 -28.99
C HIS A 3 2.80 -29.48 -28.18
N LEU A 4 3.12 -28.59 -27.23
CA LEU A 4 2.13 -27.83 -26.45
C LEU A 4 1.86 -26.44 -27.03
N LEU A 5 2.70 -26.00 -27.98
CA LEU A 5 2.50 -24.73 -28.67
C LEU A 5 1.20 -24.80 -29.48
N GLY A 6 0.38 -23.75 -29.41
CA GLY A 6 -0.93 -23.71 -30.08
C GLY A 6 -1.97 -24.71 -29.57
N GLY A 7 -1.67 -25.53 -28.56
CA GLY A 7 -2.62 -26.50 -28.01
C GLY A 7 -3.81 -25.82 -27.33
N LYS A 8 -5.04 -26.29 -27.62
CA LYS A 8 -6.29 -25.73 -27.10
C LYS A 8 -6.29 -25.51 -25.59
N ASN A 9 -5.93 -26.54 -24.81
CA ASN A 9 -5.92 -26.44 -23.35
C ASN A 9 -4.92 -25.40 -22.83
N CYS A 10 -3.75 -25.28 -23.48
CA CYS A 10 -2.76 -24.27 -23.11
C CYS A 10 -3.26 -22.86 -23.44
N MET A 11 -3.88 -22.68 -24.61
CA MET A 11 -4.49 -21.41 -25.01
C MET A 11 -5.63 -20.99 -24.08
N GLU A 12 -6.52 -21.93 -23.71
CA GLU A 12 -7.59 -21.68 -22.75
C GLU A 12 -7.04 -21.31 -21.36
N SER A 13 -5.98 -21.97 -20.89
CA SER A 13 -5.31 -21.61 -19.63
C SER A 13 -4.70 -20.20 -19.69
N LEU A 14 -4.01 -19.86 -20.79
CA LEU A 14 -3.42 -18.52 -20.94
C LEU A 14 -4.49 -17.43 -21.00
N SER A 15 -5.59 -17.67 -21.72
CA SER A 15 -6.72 -16.74 -21.76
C SER A 15 -7.31 -16.49 -20.36
N LYS A 16 -7.44 -17.55 -19.56
CA LYS A 16 -7.85 -17.45 -18.17
C LYS A 16 -6.85 -16.66 -17.32
N ASP A 17 -5.55 -16.96 -17.41
CA ASP A 17 -4.51 -16.25 -16.65
C ASP A 17 -4.51 -14.75 -16.97
N VAL A 18 -4.67 -14.37 -18.23
CA VAL A 18 -4.79 -12.96 -18.65
C VAL A 18 -6.04 -12.31 -18.06
N SER A 19 -7.17 -13.02 -18.08
CA SER A 19 -8.45 -12.52 -17.53
C SER A 19 -8.38 -12.31 -16.02
N ASP A 20 -7.89 -13.31 -15.28
CA ASP A 20 -7.76 -13.26 -13.81
C ASP A 20 -6.80 -12.13 -13.37
N LEU A 21 -5.70 -11.92 -14.10
CA LEU A 21 -4.79 -10.80 -13.87
C LEU A 21 -5.47 -9.45 -14.14
N GLN A 22 -6.23 -9.34 -15.22
CA GLN A 22 -6.94 -8.11 -15.57
C GLN A 22 -8.00 -7.75 -14.53
N GLU A 23 -8.78 -8.72 -14.04
CA GLU A 23 -9.77 -8.51 -12.97
C GLU A 23 -9.09 -8.01 -11.68
N THR A 24 -7.97 -8.65 -11.31
CA THR A 24 -7.16 -8.24 -10.16
C THR A 24 -6.66 -6.81 -10.30
N LEU A 25 -6.16 -6.45 -11.49
CA LEU A 25 -5.69 -5.10 -11.80
C LEU A 25 -6.79 -4.06 -11.67
N GLU A 26 -7.97 -4.34 -12.20
CA GLU A 26 -9.14 -3.46 -12.09
C GLU A 26 -9.52 -3.20 -10.64
N SER A 27 -9.53 -4.24 -9.80
CA SER A 27 -9.78 -4.13 -8.36
C SER A 27 -8.76 -3.21 -7.66
N ILE A 28 -7.47 -3.32 -7.98
CA ILE A 28 -6.43 -2.48 -7.36
C ILE A 28 -6.48 -1.03 -7.89
N LEU A 29 -6.75 -0.84 -9.18
CA LEU A 29 -6.82 0.50 -9.80
C LEU A 29 -7.93 1.37 -9.21
N THR A 30 -9.00 0.79 -8.67
CA THR A 30 -10.02 1.56 -7.93
C THR A 30 -9.45 2.32 -6.73
N LYS A 31 -8.34 1.85 -6.15
CA LYS A 31 -7.69 2.44 -4.96
C LYS A 31 -6.55 3.40 -5.31
N VAL A 32 -5.82 3.09 -6.38
CA VAL A 32 -4.57 3.78 -6.77
C VAL A 32 -4.81 4.92 -7.77
N GLY A 33 -5.98 4.93 -8.42
CA GLY A 33 -6.27 5.84 -9.51
C GLY A 33 -5.71 5.35 -10.86
N ARG A 34 -6.21 5.94 -11.93
CA ARG A 34 -5.91 5.54 -13.30
C ARG A 34 -4.85 6.47 -13.89
N GLY A 35 -3.65 5.95 -14.21
CA GLY A 35 -2.70 6.68 -15.07
C GLY A 35 -1.23 6.42 -14.79
N GLY A 36 -0.41 6.65 -15.83
CA GLY A 36 1.05 6.64 -15.75
C GLY A 36 1.68 5.26 -15.58
N PHE A 37 1.05 4.23 -16.16
CA PHE A 37 1.59 2.87 -16.23
C PHE A 37 1.89 2.54 -17.68
N VAL A 38 3.08 2.00 -17.95
CA VAL A 38 3.52 1.75 -19.34
C VAL A 38 3.37 0.26 -19.64
N SER A 39 2.84 -0.06 -20.81
CA SER A 39 2.82 -1.44 -21.29
C SER A 39 4.24 -1.91 -21.60
N TRP A 40 4.57 -3.12 -21.16
CA TRP A 40 5.81 -3.79 -21.52
C TRP A 40 5.77 -4.28 -22.97
N LYS A 41 4.64 -4.88 -23.39
CA LYS A 41 4.46 -5.44 -24.73
C LYS A 41 4.28 -4.38 -25.82
N PHE A 42 3.61 -3.26 -25.48
CA PHE A 42 3.29 -2.21 -26.44
C PHE A 42 4.01 -0.89 -26.08
N PRO A 43 5.22 -0.67 -26.62
CA PRO A 43 5.95 0.58 -26.45
C PRO A 43 5.10 1.81 -26.72
N GLY A 44 5.17 2.81 -25.84
CA GLY A 44 4.41 4.05 -26.02
C GLY A 44 2.92 3.97 -25.70
N LYS A 45 2.38 2.81 -25.31
CA LYS A 45 1.01 2.68 -24.85
C LYS A 45 0.93 2.63 -23.32
N ASN A 46 -0.15 3.20 -22.78
CA ASN A 46 -0.50 3.01 -21.39
C ASN A 46 -1.04 1.59 -21.20
N ALA A 47 -0.62 0.93 -20.11
CA ALA A 47 -1.04 -0.44 -19.81
C ALA A 47 -2.55 -0.55 -19.54
N ILE A 48 -3.19 0.54 -19.10
CA ILE A 48 -4.64 0.62 -18.84
C ILE A 48 -5.45 0.66 -20.14
N ASP A 49 -4.90 1.22 -21.21
CA ASP A 49 -5.64 1.50 -22.46
C ASP A 49 -5.71 0.26 -23.38
N ILE A 50 -5.15 -0.87 -22.94
CA ILE A 50 -5.15 -2.12 -23.70
C ILE A 50 -6.49 -2.82 -23.46
N ASN A 51 -7.26 -3.02 -24.53
CA ASN A 51 -8.50 -3.77 -24.50
C ASN A 51 -8.23 -5.27 -24.41
N ILE A 52 -8.23 -5.82 -23.19
CA ILE A 52 -7.92 -7.24 -22.98
C ILE A 52 -9.00 -8.15 -23.56
N SER A 53 -10.28 -7.77 -23.52
CA SER A 53 -11.36 -8.59 -24.07
C SER A 53 -11.19 -8.79 -25.58
N GLU A 54 -10.96 -7.70 -26.31
CA GLU A 54 -10.76 -7.75 -27.76
C GLU A 54 -9.53 -8.59 -28.13
N MET A 55 -8.43 -8.44 -27.39
CA MET A 55 -7.23 -9.26 -27.61
C MET A 55 -7.49 -10.75 -27.35
N LEU A 56 -8.27 -11.11 -26.32
CA LEU A 56 -8.59 -12.51 -26.04
C LEU A 56 -9.51 -13.12 -27.11
N ASP A 57 -10.41 -12.32 -27.68
CA ASP A 57 -11.28 -12.74 -28.78
C ASP A 57 -10.47 -12.96 -30.07
N ASP A 58 -9.59 -12.02 -30.42
CA ASP A 58 -8.75 -12.05 -31.63
C ASP A 58 -7.75 -13.23 -31.65
N TYR A 59 -7.27 -13.64 -30.48
CA TYR A 59 -6.28 -14.71 -30.33
C TYR A 59 -6.87 -16.01 -29.75
N SER A 60 -8.16 -16.25 -29.99
CA SER A 60 -8.86 -17.47 -29.58
C SER A 60 -8.47 -18.70 -30.42
N TYR A 61 -8.64 -19.89 -29.86
CA TYR A 61 -8.29 -21.15 -30.53
C TYR A 61 -9.11 -21.36 -31.81
N CYS A 62 -8.44 -21.68 -32.91
CA CYS A 62 -9.05 -21.93 -34.22
C CYS A 62 -8.59 -23.25 -34.84
N LYS A 63 -9.00 -23.53 -36.07
CA LYS A 63 -8.62 -24.78 -36.79
C LYS A 63 -7.23 -24.70 -37.43
N ASP A 64 -6.65 -23.51 -37.54
CA ASP A 64 -5.36 -23.30 -38.16
C ASP A 64 -4.22 -23.36 -37.14
N GLU A 65 -3.30 -24.30 -37.32
CA GLU A 65 -2.22 -24.57 -36.37
C GLU A 65 -1.20 -23.42 -36.30
N GLU A 66 -0.90 -22.78 -37.42
CA GLU A 66 0.02 -21.63 -37.46
C GLU A 66 -0.56 -20.43 -36.71
N SER A 67 -1.84 -20.12 -36.95
CA SER A 67 -2.56 -19.08 -36.19
C SER A 67 -2.63 -19.38 -34.70
N ASN A 68 -2.84 -20.64 -34.32
CA ASN A 68 -2.85 -21.05 -32.91
C ASN A 68 -1.46 -20.89 -32.26
N ASN A 69 -0.38 -21.23 -32.97
CA ASN A 69 0.98 -21.04 -32.48
C ASN A 69 1.29 -19.56 -32.25
N LEU A 70 0.90 -18.69 -33.19
CA LEU A 70 1.03 -17.25 -33.04
C LEU A 70 0.21 -16.73 -31.85
N SER A 71 -1.05 -17.14 -31.76
CA SER A 71 -1.97 -16.75 -30.69
C SER A 71 -1.45 -17.16 -29.31
N HIS A 72 -0.91 -18.37 -29.19
CA HIS A 72 -0.26 -18.84 -27.97
C HIS A 72 0.88 -17.90 -27.55
N ILE A 73 1.80 -17.55 -28.45
CA ILE A 73 2.92 -16.65 -28.15
C ILE A 73 2.39 -15.27 -27.71
N ILE A 74 1.41 -14.74 -28.44
CA ILE A 74 0.83 -13.43 -28.15
C ILE A 74 0.15 -13.40 -26.79
N MET A 75 -0.62 -14.44 -26.43
CA MET A 75 -1.25 -14.57 -25.12
C MET A 75 -0.22 -14.71 -24.00
N PHE A 76 0.86 -15.48 -24.23
CA PHE A 76 1.94 -15.60 -23.24
C PHE A 76 2.63 -14.25 -22.99
N GLU A 77 2.90 -13.47 -24.04
CA GLU A 77 3.42 -12.11 -23.88
C GLU A 77 2.42 -11.17 -23.19
N LEU A 78 1.11 -11.36 -23.39
CA LEU A 78 0.08 -10.62 -22.66
C LEU A 78 0.10 -10.95 -21.17
N VAL A 79 0.27 -12.22 -20.79
CA VAL A 79 0.46 -12.61 -19.38
C VAL A 79 1.65 -11.84 -18.78
N ILE A 80 2.79 -11.82 -19.46
CA ILE A 80 3.99 -11.08 -19.00
C ILE A 80 3.70 -9.58 -18.86
N ASP A 81 3.03 -8.99 -19.85
CA ASP A 81 2.64 -7.59 -19.84
C ASP A 81 1.73 -7.24 -18.65
N ARG A 82 0.71 -8.07 -18.40
CA ARG A 82 -0.21 -7.91 -17.25
C ARG A 82 0.49 -8.10 -15.91
N PHE A 83 1.43 -9.05 -15.79
CA PHE A 83 2.28 -9.16 -14.60
C PHE A 83 3.16 -7.93 -14.39
N CYS A 84 3.78 -7.42 -15.45
CA CYS A 84 4.56 -6.18 -15.38
C CYS A 84 3.70 -5.00 -14.93
N PHE A 85 2.47 -4.92 -15.43
CA PHE A 85 1.52 -3.90 -15.01
C PHE A 85 1.14 -4.07 -13.52
N LEU A 86 0.90 -5.29 -13.05
CA LEU A 86 0.62 -5.58 -11.64
C LEU A 86 1.74 -5.11 -10.71
N LEU A 87 3.00 -5.35 -11.07
CA LEU A 87 4.15 -4.86 -10.32
C LEU A 87 4.19 -3.32 -10.28
N GLN A 88 3.90 -2.65 -11.39
CA GLN A 88 3.87 -1.19 -11.45
C GLN A 88 2.74 -0.61 -10.59
N VAL A 89 1.53 -1.16 -10.67
CA VAL A 89 0.38 -0.72 -9.86
C VAL A 89 0.63 -0.95 -8.38
N THR A 90 1.16 -2.12 -8.01
CA THR A 90 1.48 -2.44 -6.61
C THR A 90 2.57 -1.51 -6.06
N SER A 91 3.58 -1.17 -6.88
CA SER A 91 4.58 -0.16 -6.50
C SER A 91 3.96 1.19 -6.17
N ARG A 92 2.98 1.62 -6.99
CA ARG A 92 2.25 2.87 -6.77
C ARG A 92 1.31 2.79 -5.57
N LEU A 93 0.70 1.64 -5.31
CA LEU A 93 -0.07 1.40 -4.09
C LEU A 93 0.80 1.60 -2.84
N PHE A 94 2.02 1.08 -2.81
CA PHE A 94 2.93 1.32 -1.69
C PHE A 94 3.25 2.80 -1.51
N ASP A 95 3.46 3.54 -2.61
CA ASP A 95 3.66 4.99 -2.53
C ASP A 95 2.43 5.72 -1.96
N HIS A 96 1.21 5.34 -2.34
CA HIS A 96 -0.01 5.89 -1.75
C HIS A 96 -0.11 5.60 -0.26
N VAL A 97 0.03 4.34 0.17
CA VAL A 97 -0.05 3.97 1.60
C VAL A 97 1.00 4.71 2.43
N MET A 98 2.18 4.91 1.86
CA MET A 98 3.27 5.65 2.51
C MET A 98 3.01 7.15 2.58
N ASN A 99 2.50 7.75 1.52
CA ASN A 99 2.19 9.18 1.48
C ASN A 99 0.95 9.51 2.31
N ASP A 100 -0.09 8.66 2.31
CA ASP A 100 -1.28 8.83 3.16
C ASP A 100 -0.92 8.73 4.65
N ALA A 101 0.09 7.93 5.02
CA ALA A 101 0.62 7.89 6.38
C ALA A 101 1.41 9.17 6.76
N ILE A 102 1.91 9.93 5.78
CA ILE A 102 2.70 11.16 5.96
C ILE A 102 1.83 12.43 5.83
N ASP A 103 0.78 12.42 5.01
CA ASP A 103 -0.09 13.57 4.71
C ASP A 103 -1.05 13.97 5.85
N ASN A 104 -1.03 13.25 6.98
CA ASN A 104 -1.59 13.76 8.24
C ASN A 104 -0.71 14.87 8.88
N GLN A 105 0.41 15.26 8.28
CA GLN A 105 1.25 16.33 8.83
C GLN A 105 1.67 17.47 7.91
N GLU A 106 1.62 17.42 6.57
CA GLU A 106 1.98 18.62 5.80
C GLU A 106 1.47 18.58 4.36
N SER A 107 0.59 19.53 4.05
CA SER A 107 0.14 19.86 2.71
C SER A 107 1.32 20.31 1.85
N ASN A 108 1.78 19.49 0.91
CA ASN A 108 2.47 19.98 -0.30
C ASN A 108 2.65 18.91 -1.39
N ASN A 109 1.68 18.86 -2.30
CA ASN A 109 1.88 19.00 -3.74
C ASN A 109 3.10 18.26 -4.35
N LYS A 110 3.16 16.93 -4.23
CA LYS A 110 3.98 16.12 -5.15
C LYS A 110 3.10 15.64 -6.29
N ARG A 111 2.99 16.49 -7.32
CA ARG A 111 2.44 16.13 -8.63
C ARG A 111 2.94 14.73 -9.04
N PRO A 112 2.09 13.83 -9.55
CA PRO A 112 2.57 12.58 -10.09
C PRO A 112 3.58 12.93 -11.19
N GLN A 113 4.82 12.46 -11.03
CA GLN A 113 5.84 12.61 -12.06
C GLN A 113 5.23 12.15 -13.38
N SER A 114 5.11 13.10 -14.32
CA SER A 114 4.84 12.88 -15.73
C SER A 114 5.93 11.94 -16.25
N GLN A 115 5.73 10.64 -16.10
CA GLN A 115 6.52 9.65 -16.80
C GLN A 115 6.14 9.81 -18.27
N THR A 116 7.06 10.43 -19.01
CA THR A 116 7.03 10.48 -20.46
C THR A 116 6.80 9.06 -20.95
N VAL A 117 5.63 8.83 -21.57
CA VAL A 117 5.13 7.53 -22.04
C VAL A 117 6.08 6.89 -23.08
N THR A 118 7.14 7.59 -23.47
CA THR A 118 8.11 7.22 -24.51
C THR A 118 9.18 6.22 -24.09
N ALA A 119 9.35 5.92 -22.79
CA ALA A 119 10.37 4.97 -22.35
C ALA A 119 9.84 3.54 -22.27
N THR A 120 10.30 2.67 -23.18
CA THR A 120 10.12 1.21 -23.04
C THR A 120 10.71 0.75 -21.70
N MET A 121 9.88 0.23 -20.81
CA MET A 121 10.35 -0.29 -19.52
C MET A 121 10.67 -1.78 -19.69
N SER A 122 11.92 -2.17 -19.45
CA SER A 122 12.28 -3.59 -19.40
C SER A 122 11.72 -4.25 -18.14
N ILE A 123 11.40 -5.53 -18.21
CA ILE A 123 10.96 -6.35 -17.06
C ILE A 123 11.92 -6.18 -15.89
N GLY A 124 13.23 -6.25 -16.15
CA GLY A 124 14.26 -6.08 -15.11
C GLY A 124 14.21 -4.72 -14.40
N LEU A 125 13.90 -3.64 -15.13
CA LEU A 125 13.74 -2.32 -14.53
C LEU A 125 12.46 -2.22 -13.70
N ILE A 126 11.35 -2.79 -14.19
CA ILE A 126 10.06 -2.86 -13.47
C ILE A 126 10.26 -3.61 -12.15
N SER A 127 10.86 -4.79 -12.20
CA SER A 127 11.12 -5.62 -11.01
C SER A 127 12.04 -4.91 -10.00
N LYS A 128 13.10 -4.24 -10.46
CA LYS A 128 13.99 -3.45 -9.58
C LYS A 128 13.25 -2.31 -8.89
N LYS A 129 12.44 -1.55 -9.63
CA LYS A 129 11.62 -0.47 -9.06
C LYS A 129 10.64 -1.00 -8.02
N PHE A 130 9.93 -2.07 -8.35
CA PHE A 130 9.01 -2.74 -7.43
C PHE A 130 9.70 -3.19 -6.14
N TRP A 131 10.81 -3.92 -6.27
CA TRP A 131 11.55 -4.39 -5.09
C TRP A 131 12.07 -3.24 -4.22
N SER A 132 12.55 -2.17 -4.84
CA SER A 132 12.99 -0.97 -4.13
C SER A 132 11.85 -0.33 -3.33
N LYS A 133 10.65 -0.20 -3.93
CA LYS A 133 9.46 0.34 -3.27
C LYS A 133 8.96 -0.57 -2.15
N LEU A 134 8.90 -1.87 -2.37
CA LEU A 134 8.55 -2.85 -1.33
C LEU A 134 9.52 -2.79 -0.14
N SER A 135 10.82 -2.67 -0.41
CA SER A 135 11.85 -2.54 0.64
C SER A 135 11.68 -1.25 1.45
N GLN A 136 11.39 -0.12 0.78
CA GLN A 136 11.11 1.15 1.45
C GLN A 136 9.85 1.08 2.32
N PHE A 137 8.79 0.45 1.81
CA PHE A 137 7.57 0.19 2.57
C PHE A 137 7.85 -0.66 3.82
N GLN A 138 8.60 -1.76 3.68
CA GLN A 138 8.96 -2.62 4.81
C GLN A 138 9.75 -1.86 5.89
N TYR A 139 10.75 -1.07 5.49
CA TYR A 139 11.53 -0.26 6.42
C TYR A 139 10.65 0.71 7.19
N SER A 140 9.75 1.38 6.50
CA SER A 140 8.88 2.40 7.11
C SER A 140 7.81 1.79 8.00
N TYR A 141 7.27 0.63 7.64
CA TYR A 141 6.38 -0.15 8.51
C TYR A 141 7.08 -0.56 9.82
N LYS A 142 8.33 -1.04 9.75
CA LYS A 142 9.12 -1.35 10.95
C LYS A 142 9.35 -0.11 11.83
N ASN A 143 9.69 1.02 11.23
CA ASN A 143 9.87 2.28 11.95
C ASN A 143 8.57 2.73 12.64
N LEU A 144 7.42 2.59 11.97
CA LEU A 144 6.11 2.91 12.56
C LEU A 144 5.82 2.03 13.79
N LEU A 145 6.07 0.71 13.69
CA LEU A 145 5.90 -0.20 14.83
C LEU A 145 6.82 0.15 16.01
N GLN A 146 8.05 0.58 15.73
CA GLN A 146 8.96 1.03 16.77
C GLN A 146 8.44 2.30 17.46
N LYS A 147 8.02 3.32 16.69
CA LYS A 147 7.43 4.55 17.24
C LYS A 147 6.19 4.28 18.09
N LEU A 148 5.33 3.34 17.66
CA LEU A 148 4.15 2.95 18.42
C LEU A 148 4.53 2.34 19.79
N ARG A 149 5.58 1.51 19.82
CA ARG A 149 6.10 0.94 21.07
C ARG A 149 6.68 2.02 21.99
N GLU A 150 7.46 2.94 21.45
CA GLU A 150 8.05 4.06 22.20
C GLU A 150 6.95 4.96 22.78
N ASN A 151 5.95 5.33 21.98
CA ASN A 151 4.82 6.14 22.43
C ASN A 151 4.02 5.45 23.54
N ASN A 152 3.78 4.13 23.43
CA ASN A 152 3.10 3.37 24.48
C ASN A 152 3.91 3.36 25.79
N GLN A 153 5.25 3.24 25.70
CA GLN A 153 6.09 3.32 26.89
C GLN A 153 6.02 4.71 27.54
N SER A 154 6.15 5.77 26.75
CA SER A 154 6.02 7.14 27.26
C SER A 154 4.65 7.41 27.88
N LEU A 155 3.58 6.83 27.33
CA LEU A 155 2.24 6.94 27.90
C LEU A 155 2.16 6.28 29.28
N MET A 156 2.71 5.07 29.45
CA MET A 156 2.77 4.41 30.76
C MET A 156 3.59 5.22 31.78
N ASP A 157 4.71 5.80 31.35
CA ASP A 157 5.56 6.63 32.23
C ASP A 157 4.81 7.91 32.68
N LEU A 158 4.06 8.54 31.78
CA LEU A 158 3.22 9.71 32.12
C LEU A 158 2.06 9.35 33.04
N GLU A 159 1.39 8.21 32.83
CA GLU A 159 0.33 7.72 33.72
C GLU A 159 0.87 7.48 35.14
N GLN A 160 2.05 6.89 35.25
CA GLN A 160 2.73 6.69 36.52
C GLN A 160 3.05 8.02 37.21
N ALA A 161 3.63 8.98 36.48
CA ALA A 161 3.95 10.30 37.01
C ALA A 161 2.68 11.05 37.50
N ILE A 162 1.57 10.95 36.76
CA ILE A 162 0.28 11.52 37.18
C ILE A 162 -0.23 10.86 38.47
N SER A 163 -0.09 9.54 38.60
CA SER A 163 -0.48 8.80 39.81
C SER A 163 0.33 9.26 41.03
N ASP A 164 1.64 9.41 40.87
CA ASP A 164 2.55 9.84 41.94
C ASP A 164 2.25 11.29 42.38
N LEU A 165 2.06 12.20 41.42
CA LEU A 165 1.65 13.58 41.71
C LEU A 165 0.29 13.67 42.40
N ARG A 166 -0.68 12.80 42.04
CA ARG A 166 -1.97 12.73 42.74
C ARG A 166 -1.80 12.27 44.18
N LEU A 167 -0.94 11.27 44.41
CA LEU A 167 -0.65 10.77 45.76
C LEU A 167 0.05 11.84 46.61
N GLU A 168 1.01 12.57 46.04
CA GLU A 168 1.69 13.66 46.71
C GLU A 168 0.73 14.81 47.07
N ASN A 169 -0.12 15.23 46.14
CA ASN A 169 -1.15 16.23 46.40
C ASN A 169 -2.11 15.78 47.52
N GLN A 170 -2.53 14.51 47.54
CA GLN A 170 -3.34 13.98 48.62
C GLN A 170 -2.62 14.04 49.98
N LYS A 171 -1.32 13.71 50.03
CA LYS A 171 -0.50 13.81 51.25
C LYS A 171 -0.41 15.27 51.72
N LEU A 172 -0.13 16.21 50.82
CA LEU A 172 -0.08 17.64 51.14
C LEU A 172 -1.43 18.17 51.65
N HIS A 173 -2.55 17.76 51.05
CA HIS A 173 -3.88 18.10 51.54
C HIS A 173 -4.17 17.54 52.94
N ARG A 174 -3.72 16.32 53.24
CA ARG A 174 -3.82 15.73 54.59
C ARG A 174 -2.98 16.50 55.60
N GLN A 175 -1.74 16.86 55.26
CA GLN A 175 -0.88 17.68 56.12
C GLN A 175 -1.47 19.07 56.39
N LYS A 176 -1.99 19.75 55.35
CA LYS A 176 -2.68 21.04 55.52
C LYS A 176 -3.90 20.92 56.43
N ARG A 177 -4.66 19.83 56.36
CA ARG A 177 -5.80 19.57 57.25
C ARG A 177 -5.37 19.32 58.70
N GLN A 178 -4.25 18.64 58.92
CA GLN A 178 -3.71 18.37 60.26
C GLN A 178 -3.07 19.63 60.90
N ASN A 179 -2.47 20.48 60.07
CA ASN A 179 -1.83 21.73 60.50
C ASN A 179 -2.80 22.93 60.53
N ALA A 180 -4.06 22.74 60.13
CA ALA A 180 -5.07 23.78 60.26
C ALA A 180 -5.26 24.07 61.76
N PRO A 181 -5.12 25.33 62.20
CA PRO A 181 -5.31 25.67 63.61
C PRO A 181 -6.72 25.24 64.02
N LYS A 182 -6.83 24.43 65.07
CA LYS A 182 -8.11 24.25 65.75
C LYS A 182 -8.52 25.64 66.22
N LEU A 183 -9.50 26.25 65.54
CA LEU A 183 -10.25 27.36 66.09
C LEU A 183 -10.92 26.82 67.35
N ALA A 184 -10.21 26.90 68.47
CA ALA A 184 -10.78 26.80 69.78
C ALA A 184 -11.68 28.02 69.91
N ILE A 185 -12.94 27.87 69.51
CA ILE A 185 -14.00 28.76 69.93
C ILE A 185 -14.11 28.53 71.44
N LYS A 186 -13.29 29.27 72.21
CA LYS A 186 -13.58 29.51 73.62
C LYS A 186 -14.85 30.36 73.62
N PHE A 187 -15.99 29.69 73.78
CA PHE A 187 -17.20 30.34 74.26
C PHE A 187 -16.92 30.78 75.70
N ASP A 188 -16.49 32.03 75.87
CA ASP A 188 -16.70 32.72 77.15
C ASP A 188 -18.22 32.98 77.25
N GLY A 189 -18.90 32.08 77.95
CA GLY A 189 -20.27 32.32 78.40
C GLY A 189 -20.25 33.40 79.50
N PRO A 190 -21.18 34.36 79.48
CA PRO A 190 -21.24 35.36 80.53
C PRO A 190 -21.88 34.74 81.77
N LYS A 191 -21.15 34.75 82.89
CA LYS A 191 -21.58 35.24 84.23
C LYS A 191 -20.55 34.88 85.30
#